data_AF-A0A1B8YAD9-F1
#
_entry.id   AF-A0A1B8YAD9-F1
#
_cell.length_a   1.000
_cell.length_b   1.000
_cell.length_c   1.000
_cell.angle_alpha   90.00
_cell.angle_beta   90.00
_cell.angle_gamma   90.00
#
_symmetry.space_group_name_H-M   'P 1'
#
loop_
_entity.id
_entity.type
_entity.pdbx_description
1 polymer ?
#
loop_
_entity_poly.entity_id
_entity_poly.type
_entity_poly.pdbx_seq_one_letter_code
_entity_poly.pdbx_strand_id
1 'polypeptide(L)' 'LNALMPHVKFRTSSGDKIYFKDNGNPPARYDILKCYFLKIGNIKRIKVGSFDASKSDGNQLFINNSANLWGPYFSE' A
#
# COMPACT_ATOMS: atom_id res chain seq x y z
N LEU A 1 -13.89 14.97 21.70
CA LEU A 1 -13.34 14.33 20.48
C LEU A 1 -12.89 12.88 20.71
N ASN A 2 -12.17 12.57 21.80
CA ASN A 2 -11.56 11.24 21.99
C ASN A 2 -12.51 10.03 22.11
N ALA A 3 -13.76 10.23 22.54
CA ALA A 3 -14.72 9.14 22.72
C ALA A 3 -15.27 8.52 21.40
N LEU A 4 -15.12 9.21 20.26
CA LEU A 4 -15.66 8.76 18.97
C LEU A 4 -14.67 7.89 18.19
N MET A 5 -13.37 7.99 18.47
CA MET A 5 -12.31 7.30 17.73
C MET A 5 -12.42 5.77 17.67
N PRO A 6 -12.87 5.04 18.72
CA PRO A 6 -12.93 3.57 18.70
C PRO A 6 -13.97 2.98 17.75
N HIS A 7 -14.90 3.79 17.24
CA HIS A 7 -16.04 3.32 16.43
C HIS A 7 -16.08 3.92 15.01
N VAL A 8 -14.99 4.57 14.58
CA VAL A 8 -14.93 5.22 13.27
C VAL A 8 -14.51 4.22 12.20
N LYS A 9 -15.40 4.07 11.20
CA LYS A 9 -15.14 3.38 9.95
C LYS A 9 -15.37 4.35 8.81
N PHE A 10 -14.32 4.62 8.04
CA PHE A 10 -14.41 5.52 6.88
C PHE A 10 -13.59 4.99 5.72
N ARG A 11 -13.87 5.56 4.54
CA ARG A 11 -13.17 5.26 3.31
C ARG A 11 -12.37 6.49 2.92
N THR A 12 -11.08 6.32 2.65
CA THR A 12 -10.26 7.40 2.09
C THR A 12 -10.70 7.71 0.66
N SER A 13 -10.28 8.86 0.13
CA SER A 13 -10.48 9.20 -1.28
C SER A 13 -9.80 8.20 -2.24
N SER A 14 -8.73 7.53 -1.81
CA SER A 14 -8.08 6.42 -2.52
C SER A 14 -8.88 5.11 -2.47
N GLY A 15 -9.93 5.04 -1.65
CA GLY A 15 -10.81 3.89 -1.53
C GLY A 15 -10.46 2.92 -0.39
N ASP A 16 -9.44 3.22 0.42
CA ASP A 16 -9.00 2.39 1.54
C ASP A 16 -9.96 2.47 2.71
N LYS A 17 -10.33 1.32 3.29
CA LYS A 17 -11.21 1.24 4.45
C LYS A 17 -10.40 1.29 5.74
N ILE A 18 -10.51 2.37 6.50
CA ILE A 18 -9.85 2.53 7.79
C ILE A 18 -10.87 2.22 8.89
N TYR A 19 -10.46 1.42 9.87
CA TYR A 19 -11.23 1.15 11.08
C TYR A 19 -10.27 1.17 12.28
N PHE A 20 -10.71 1.79 13.36
CA PHE A 20 -10.03 1.71 14.65
C PHE A 20 -10.75 0.66 15.48
N LYS A 21 -10.01 -0.22 16.15
CA LYS A 21 -10.56 -1.11 17.17
C LYS A 21 -10.31 -0.50 18.53
N ASP A 22 -11.15 -0.84 19.51
CA ASP A 22 -11.02 -0.40 20.90
C ASP A 22 -9.56 -0.50 21.38
N ASN A 23 -8.91 0.66 21.45
CA ASN A 23 -7.55 0.89 21.95
C ASN A 23 -6.37 0.36 21.08
N GLY A 24 -6.60 -0.06 19.84
CA GLY A 24 -5.56 -0.57 18.95
C GLY A 24 -5.21 0.37 17.79
N ASN A 25 -3.92 0.45 17.44
CA ASN A 25 -3.52 1.05 16.16
C ASN A 25 -4.21 0.30 15.00
N PRO A 26 -4.69 1.01 13.96
CA PRO A 26 -5.27 0.34 12.80
C PRO A 26 -4.21 -0.58 12.16
N PRO A 27 -4.63 -1.72 11.57
CA PRO A 27 -3.70 -2.63 10.93
C PRO A 27 -2.93 -1.92 9.82
N ALA A 28 -1.61 -2.11 9.81
CA ALA A 28 -0.73 -1.49 8.84
C ALA A 28 -1.07 -1.94 7.41
N ARG A 29 -1.19 -0.97 6.50
CA ARG A 29 -1.43 -1.20 5.08
C ARG A 29 -0.49 -0.33 4.27
N TYR A 30 0.23 -0.96 3.34
CA TYR A 30 1.23 -0.27 2.52
C TYR A 30 1.07 -0.64 1.05
N ASP A 31 1.29 0.34 0.18
CA ASP A 31 1.52 0.10 -1.23
C ASP A 31 2.98 -0.24 -1.47
N ILE A 32 3.24 -1.24 -2.31
CA ILE A 32 4.58 -1.59 -2.76
C ILE A 32 4.77 -0.96 -4.13
N LEU A 33 5.77 -0.08 -4.25
CA LEU A 33 6.01 0.71 -5.45
C LEU A 33 7.31 0.27 -6.13
N LYS A 34 7.28 0.10 -7.46
CA LYS A 34 8.48 0.05 -8.29
C LYS A 34 8.82 1.47 -8.73
N CYS A 35 10.06 1.88 -8.49
CA CYS A 35 10.61 3.16 -8.93
C CYS A 35 11.41 2.96 -10.22
N TYR A 36 11.00 3.62 -11.30
CA TYR A 36 11.79 3.77 -12.52
C TYR A 36 12.51 5.10 -12.48
N PHE A 37 13.82 5.03 -12.64
CA PHE A 37 14.66 6.20 -12.74
C PHE A 37 14.82 6.51 -14.22
N LEU A 38 14.15 7.57 -14.67
CA LEU A 38 14.23 8.04 -16.05
C LEU A 38 15.49 8.89 -16.23
N LYS A 39 15.92 9.09 -17.48
CA LYS A 39 17.00 10.04 -17.79
C LYS A 39 16.63 11.42 -17.22
N ILE A 40 17.62 12.12 -16.65
CA ILE A 40 17.50 13.47 -16.08
C ILE A 40 16.52 13.51 -14.89
N GLY A 41 16.92 12.91 -13.76
CA GLY A 41 16.37 13.19 -12.41
C GLY A 41 14.91 12.80 -12.14
N ASN A 42 14.17 12.31 -13.12
CA ASN A 42 12.75 12.00 -12.98
C ASN A 42 12.55 10.56 -12.45
N ILE A 43 11.72 10.41 -11.42
CA ILE A 43 11.35 9.11 -10.84
C ILE A 43 9.87 8.84 -11.10
N LYS A 44 9.58 7.79 -11.87
CA LYS A 44 8.21 7.27 -12.05
C LYS A 44 7.97 6.15 -11.04
N ARG A 45 6.92 6.28 -10.23
CA ARG A 45 6.50 5.25 -9.27
C ARG A 45 5.25 4.55 -9.78
N ILE A 46 5.28 3.22 -9.87
CA ILE A 46 4.10 2.41 -10.17
C ILE A 46 3.82 1.46 -9.01
N LYS A 47 2.55 1.23 -8.69
CA LYS A 47 2.16 0.22 -7.69
C LYS A 47 2.34 -1.17 -8.28
N VAL A 48 3.12 -2.00 -7.62
CA VAL A 48 3.40 -3.40 -8.00
C VAL A 48 2.91 -4.40 -6.97
N GLY A 49 2.38 -3.93 -5.86
CA GLY A 49 1.88 -4.81 -4.80
C GLY A 49 1.31 -4.03 -3.63
N SER A 50 1.02 -4.77 -2.57
CA SER A 50 0.56 -4.21 -1.30
C SER A 50 0.86 -5.16 -0.15
N PHE A 51 0.98 -4.60 1.04
CA PHE A 51 1.00 -5.32 2.30
C PHE A 51 -0.24 -4.96 3.13
N ASP A 52 -0.92 -5.95 3.70
CA ASP A 52 -2.09 -5.75 4.58
C ASP A 52 -1.98 -6.63 5.82
N ALA A 53 -1.61 -6.01 6.94
CA ALA A 53 -1.46 -6.66 8.24
C ALA A 53 -2.78 -7.22 8.81
N SER A 54 -3.94 -6.85 8.23
CA SER A 54 -5.23 -7.39 8.67
C SER A 54 -5.57 -8.76 8.09
N LYS A 55 -4.76 -9.27 7.13
CA LYS A 55 -4.93 -10.60 6.55
C LYS A 55 -4.25 -11.67 7.41
N SER A 56 -4.65 -12.92 7.21
CA SER A 56 -4.02 -14.07 7.87
C SER A 56 -2.54 -14.20 7.51
N ASP A 57 -1.79 -14.88 8.36
CA ASP A 57 -0.38 -15.18 8.11
C ASP A 57 -0.19 -15.88 6.76
N GLY A 58 0.86 -15.45 6.04
CA GLY A 58 1.15 -15.90 4.68
C GLY A 58 0.35 -15.20 3.58
N ASN A 59 -0.75 -14.51 3.92
CA ASN A 59 -1.60 -13.80 2.94
C ASN A 59 -1.46 -12.27 3.01
N GLN A 60 -0.61 -11.75 3.90
CA GLN A 60 -0.44 -10.30 4.08
C GLN A 60 0.23 -9.62 2.89
N LEU A 61 1.12 -10.32 2.18
CA LEU A 61 1.86 -9.79 1.03
C LEU A 61 1.19 -10.15 -0.30
N PHE A 62 0.93 -9.15 -1.12
CA PHE A 62 0.53 -9.32 -2.51
C PHE A 62 1.56 -8.64 -3.43
N ILE A 63 2.06 -9.38 -4.41
CA ILE A 63 2.93 -8.88 -5.47
C ILE A 63 2.30 -9.20 -6.83
N ASN A 64 2.14 -8.18 -7.66
CA ASN A 64 1.72 -8.34 -9.04
C ASN A 64 2.90 -8.76 -9.91
N ASN A 65 3.08 -10.07 -10.09
CA ASN A 65 4.16 -10.62 -10.90
C ASN A 65 4.10 -10.22 -12.39
N SER A 66 2.93 -9.76 -12.88
CA SER A 66 2.81 -9.22 -14.24
C SER A 66 3.45 -7.84 -14.42
N ALA A 67 3.78 -7.14 -13.33
CA ALA A 67 4.27 -5.76 -13.36
C ALA A 67 5.74 -5.59 -13.80
N ASN A 68 6.33 -6.60 -14.47
CA ASN A 68 7.74 -6.66 -14.86
C ASN A 68 8.68 -6.11 -13.77
N LEU A 69 8.79 -6.85 -12.66
CA LEU A 69 9.54 -6.40 -11.48
C LEU A 69 11.03 -6.24 -11.77
N TRP A 70 11.57 -7.10 -12.63
CA TRP A 70 13.02 -7.24 -12.87
C TRP A 70 13.51 -6.58 -14.16
N GLY A 71 12.60 -6.11 -15.02
CA GLY A 71 12.95 -5.47 -16.29
C GLY A 71 13.75 -4.18 -16.11
N PRO A 72 14.57 -3.82 -17.11
CA PRO A 72 15.66 -2.86 -16.99
C PRO A 72 15.19 -1.46 -16.59
N TYR A 73 16.11 -0.70 -16.00
CA TYR A 73 15.93 0.68 -15.54
C TYR A 73 15.61 1.68 -16.67
N PHE A 74 15.94 1.33 -17.92
CA PHE A 74 15.69 2.14 -19.10
C PHE A 74 15.08 1.26 -20.19
N SER A 75 13.90 1.63 -20.68
CA SER A 75 13.52 1.29 -22.05
C SER A 75 14.11 2.39 -22.94
N GLU A 76 14.97 2.01 -23.88
CA GLU A 76 15.29 2.86 -25.04
C GLU A 76 14.04 3.20 -25.84
#